data_AF-A0A846BUL2-F1
#
_entry.id   AF-A0A846BUL2-F1
#
_cell.length_a   1.000
_cell.length_b   1.000
_cell.length_c   1.000
_cell.angle_alpha   90.00
_cell.angle_beta   90.00
_cell.angle_gamma   90.00
#
_symmetry.space_group_name_H-M   'P 1'
#
loop_
_entity.id
_entity.type
_entity.pdbx_description
1 polymer ?
#
loop_
_entity_poly.entity_id
_entity_poly.type
_entity_poly.pdbx_seq_one_letter_code
_entity_poly.pdbx_strand_id
1 'polypeptide(L)'
;MLTNIRVLIAACQDLNIDFEFLHPAGNFVKVIIKNKPYFFVNYSTPFNTQSNARIFLDKGHSYHLFKDKINTPKAVSFLSPFCEPNYKQYLDYIDIDAIVAEIDKIFAMPVIIKSNQGYAGNNVFFCQD
;
A
#
# COMPACT_ATOMS: atom_id res chain seq x y z
N MET A 1 -4.58 15.65 15.89
CA MET A 1 -3.90 15.92 14.60
C MET A 1 -2.86 14.84 14.35
N LEU A 2 -2.86 14.23 13.16
CA LEU A 2 -1.92 13.16 12.80
C LEU A 2 -0.48 13.67 12.65
N THR A 3 0.50 12.81 12.91
CA THR A 3 1.94 13.17 12.88
C THR A 3 2.39 13.72 11.53
N ASN A 4 1.92 13.15 10.41
CA ASN A 4 2.29 13.63 9.07
C ASN A 4 1.85 15.08 8.83
N ILE A 5 0.65 15.47 9.33
CA ILE A 5 0.17 16.84 9.22
C ILE A 5 0.95 17.75 10.18
N ARG A 6 1.23 17.30 11.41
CA ARG A 6 2.04 18.09 12.36
C ARG A 6 3.41 18.46 11.80
N VAL A 7 4.09 17.51 11.15
CA VAL A 7 5.40 17.73 10.51
C VAL A 7 5.28 18.67 9.31
N LEU A 8 4.23 18.53 8.49
CA LEU A 8 3.95 19.46 7.39
C LEU A 8 3.81 20.90 7.89
N ILE A 9 3.04 21.11 8.97
CA ILE A 9 2.81 22.43 9.55
C ILE A 9 4.11 23.02 10.11
N ALA A 10 4.88 22.23 10.86
CA ALA A 10 6.17 22.68 11.38
C ALA A 10 7.10 23.14 10.24
N ALA A 11 7.19 22.36 9.16
CA ALA A 11 7.99 22.74 7.99
C ALA A 11 7.46 24.02 7.31
N CYS A 12 6.15 24.21 7.24
CA CYS A 12 5.57 25.45 6.69
C CYS A 12 5.91 26.67 7.56
N GLN A 13 5.87 26.52 8.90
CA GLN A 13 6.24 27.57 9.84
C GLN A 13 7.73 27.94 9.72
N ASP A 14 8.61 26.93 9.70
CA ASP A 14 10.06 27.13 9.61
C ASP A 14 10.48 27.80 8.28
N LEU A 15 9.76 27.51 7.20
CA LEU A 15 10.03 28.03 5.85
C LEU A 15 9.22 29.29 5.52
N ASN A 16 8.42 29.80 6.45
CA ASN A 16 7.50 30.93 6.24
C ASN A 16 6.59 30.73 5.00
N ILE A 17 5.97 29.55 4.91
CA ILE A 17 5.02 29.16 3.87
C ILE A 17 3.61 29.21 4.45
N ASP A 18 2.70 29.88 3.74
CA ASP A 18 1.30 29.98 4.14
C ASP A 18 0.57 28.63 4.04
N PHE A 19 -0.24 28.35 5.07
CA PHE A 19 -1.12 27.19 5.10
C PHE A 19 -2.44 27.52 5.79
N GLU A 20 -3.47 26.73 5.49
CA GLU A 20 -4.81 26.86 6.04
C GLU A 20 -5.38 25.47 6.35
N PHE A 21 -5.97 25.32 7.53
CA PHE A 21 -6.78 24.15 7.86
C PHE A 21 -8.17 24.28 7.23
N LEU A 22 -8.54 23.35 6.37
CA LEU A 22 -9.84 23.32 5.69
C LEU A 22 -10.88 22.44 6.40
N HIS A 23 -10.48 21.69 7.43
CA HIS A 23 -11.39 20.85 8.20
C HIS A 23 -11.06 20.91 9.71
N PRO A 24 -12.06 20.99 10.62
CA PRO A 24 -11.83 21.15 12.07
C PRO A 24 -10.99 20.05 12.72
N ALA A 25 -11.02 18.83 12.17
CA ALA A 25 -10.20 17.73 12.70
C ALA A 25 -8.69 17.89 12.40
N GLY A 26 -8.29 18.94 11.67
CA GLY A 26 -6.90 19.25 11.37
C GLY A 26 -6.23 18.23 10.45
N ASN A 27 -7.02 17.51 9.64
CA ASN A 27 -6.56 16.46 8.74
C ASN A 27 -6.62 16.83 7.26
N PHE A 28 -7.12 18.03 6.95
CA PHE A 28 -7.19 18.58 5.60
C PHE A 28 -6.55 19.97 5.63
N VAL A 29 -5.43 20.12 4.94
CA VAL A 29 -4.61 21.34 4.92
C VAL A 29 -4.38 21.77 3.48
N LYS A 30 -4.55 23.06 3.22
CA LYS A 30 -4.10 23.73 1.99
C LYS A 30 -2.78 24.44 2.28
N VAL A 31 -1.77 24.22 1.44
CA VAL A 31 -0.47 24.90 1.48
C VAL A 31 -0.33 25.73 0.21
N ILE A 32 0.16 26.97 0.32
CA ILE A 32 0.30 27.86 -0.83
C ILE A 32 1.79 28.05 -1.14
N ILE A 33 2.22 27.57 -2.31
CA ILE A 33 3.61 27.69 -2.76
C ILE A 33 3.61 28.41 -4.10
N LYS A 34 4.29 29.57 -4.20
CA LYS A 34 4.35 30.40 -5.42
C LYS A 34 2.96 30.66 -6.02
N ASN A 35 2.01 31.07 -5.17
CA ASN A 35 0.59 31.31 -5.51
C ASN A 35 -0.18 30.09 -6.03
N LYS A 36 0.36 28.87 -5.88
CA LYS A 36 -0.33 27.64 -6.27
C LYS A 36 -0.79 26.88 -5.01
N PRO A 37 -2.07 26.48 -4.92
CA PRO A 37 -2.56 25.69 -3.81
C PRO A 37 -2.20 24.22 -3.96
N TYR A 38 -1.81 23.61 -2.84
CA TYR A 38 -1.50 22.20 -2.70
C TYR A 38 -2.29 21.63 -1.53
N PHE A 39 -2.97 20.51 -1.74
CA PHE A 39 -3.88 19.93 -0.76
C PHE A 39 -3.29 18.66 -0.15
N PHE A 40 -3.25 18.63 1.17
CA PHE A 40 -2.79 17.51 1.96
C PHE A 40 -3.96 16.98 2.80
N VAL A 41 -4.21 15.68 2.69
CA VAL A 41 -5.30 15.00 3.40
C VAL A 41 -4.76 13.68 3.94
N ASN A 42 -4.83 13.42 5.24
CA ASN A 42 -4.55 12.11 5.87
C ASN A 42 -3.61 11.15 5.10
N TYR A 43 -2.30 11.21 5.37
CA TYR A 43 -1.27 10.38 4.70
C TYR A 43 -1.19 10.50 3.17
N SER A 44 -2.06 11.30 2.54
CA SER A 44 -2.05 11.62 1.12
C SER A 44 -1.43 12.99 0.87
N THR A 45 -0.74 13.09 -0.25
CA THR A 45 -0.04 14.28 -0.70
C THR A 45 -0.42 14.56 -2.15
N PRO A 46 -0.29 15.81 -2.62
CA PRO A 46 -0.61 16.17 -4.00
C PRO A 46 0.50 15.75 -5.00
N PHE A 47 1.51 15.02 -4.54
CA PHE A 47 2.69 14.68 -5.35
C PHE A 47 2.51 13.42 -6.17
N ASN A 48 1.71 12.47 -5.68
CA ASN A 48 1.46 11.20 -6.35
C ASN A 48 0.15 11.24 -7.13
N THR A 49 0.17 10.71 -8.35
CA THR A 49 -1.07 10.42 -9.07
C THR A 49 -1.84 9.29 -8.38
N GLN A 50 -3.15 9.22 -8.60
CA GLN A 50 -3.97 8.14 -8.06
C GLN A 50 -3.48 6.75 -8.51
N SER A 51 -3.08 6.62 -9.78
CA SER A 51 -2.55 5.37 -10.32
C SER A 51 -1.26 4.95 -9.61
N ASN A 52 -0.33 5.89 -9.40
CA ASN A 52 0.91 5.59 -8.66
C ASN A 52 0.59 5.14 -7.24
N ALA A 53 -0.28 5.86 -6.53
CA ALA A 53 -0.70 5.47 -5.19
C ALA A 53 -1.28 4.05 -5.15
N ARG A 54 -2.14 3.68 -6.11
CA ARG A 54 -2.71 2.33 -6.20
C ARG A 54 -1.67 1.25 -6.45
N ILE A 55 -0.66 1.52 -7.30
CA ILE A 55 0.43 0.57 -7.55
C ILE A 55 1.19 0.28 -6.25
N PHE A 56 1.52 1.31 -5.47
CA PHE A 56 2.30 1.15 -4.24
C PHE A 56 1.50 0.61 -3.04
N LEU A 57 0.16 0.71 -3.07
CA LEU A 57 -0.71 0.08 -2.08
C LEU A 57 -0.91 -1.42 -2.33
N ASP A 58 -0.66 -1.88 -3.55
CA ASP A 58 -0.83 -3.25 -3.98
C ASP A 58 0.53 -3.95 -4.11
N LYS A 59 0.79 -4.93 -3.25
CA LYS A 59 2.09 -5.60 -3.19
C LYS A 59 2.38 -6.41 -4.47
N GLY A 60 1.36 -6.94 -5.13
CA GLY A 60 1.44 -7.64 -6.40
C GLY A 60 1.84 -6.70 -7.53
N HIS A 61 1.15 -5.57 -7.68
CA HIS A 61 1.53 -4.57 -8.68
C HIS A 61 2.95 -4.03 -8.43
N SER A 62 3.28 -3.72 -7.18
CA SER A 62 4.63 -3.28 -6.81
C SER A 62 5.67 -4.33 -7.16
N TYR A 63 5.44 -5.61 -6.82
CA TYR A 63 6.35 -6.70 -7.17
C TYR A 63 6.57 -6.80 -8.68
N HIS A 64 5.49 -6.82 -9.48
CA HIS A 64 5.61 -6.89 -10.94
C HIS A 64 6.29 -5.67 -11.57
N LEU A 65 6.15 -4.48 -10.96
CA LEU A 65 6.83 -3.27 -11.44
C LEU A 65 8.35 -3.32 -11.21
N PHE A 66 8.81 -4.00 -10.15
CA PHE A 66 10.18 -3.91 -9.65
C PHE A 66 11.01 -5.20 -9.70
N LYS A 67 10.39 -6.38 -9.79
CA LYS A 67 11.08 -7.68 -9.64
C LYS A 67 12.26 -7.91 -10.60
N ASP A 68 12.22 -7.31 -11.79
CA ASP A 68 13.25 -7.43 -12.82
C ASP A 68 14.20 -6.21 -12.86
N LYS A 69 14.03 -5.26 -11.93
CA LYS A 69 14.78 -3.98 -11.89
C LYS A 69 15.63 -3.83 -10.64
N ILE A 70 15.19 -4.42 -9.53
CA ILE A 70 15.90 -4.41 -8.25
C ILE A 70 15.77 -5.78 -7.59
N ASN A 71 16.62 -6.05 -6.61
CA ASN A 71 16.48 -7.25 -5.78
C ASN A 71 15.20 -7.18 -4.94
N THR A 72 14.17 -7.89 -5.38
CA THR A 72 12.95 -8.11 -4.60
C THR A 72 12.93 -9.53 -4.05
N PRO A 73 12.44 -9.76 -2.81
CA PRO A 73 12.16 -11.12 -2.35
C PRO A 73 11.25 -11.84 -3.34
N LYS A 74 11.59 -13.09 -3.70
CA LYS A 74 10.75 -13.93 -4.56
C LYS A 74 9.35 -13.99 -3.95
N ALA A 75 8.33 -13.72 -4.77
CA ALA A 75 6.95 -13.71 -4.33
C ALA A 75 6.04 -14.31 -5.41
N VAL A 76 4.93 -14.89 -4.96
CA VAL A 76 3.81 -15.34 -5.78
C VAL A 76 2.53 -14.83 -5.12
N SER A 77 1.48 -14.63 -5.92
CA SER A 77 0.17 -14.19 -5.45
C SER A 77 -0.87 -15.23 -5.82
N PHE A 78 -1.83 -15.44 -4.92
CA PHE A 78 -2.96 -16.34 -5.16
C PHE A 78 -4.27 -15.57 -4.97
N LEU A 79 -5.25 -15.85 -5.82
CA LEU A 79 -6.63 -15.42 -5.58
C LEU A 79 -7.25 -16.37 -4.55
N SER A 80 -7.95 -15.81 -3.56
CA SER A 80 -8.63 -16.61 -2.55
C SER A 80 -9.75 -17.45 -3.18
N PRO A 81 -9.81 -18.78 -2.96
CA PRO A 81 -10.93 -19.64 -3.38
C PRO A 81 -12.29 -19.19 -2.84
N PHE A 82 -12.28 -18.42 -1.75
CA PHE A 82 -13.46 -17.83 -1.11
C PHE A 82 -13.83 -16.46 -1.68
N CYS A 83 -13.33 -16.09 -2.86
CA CYS A 83 -13.70 -14.85 -3.53
C CYS A 83 -15.16 -14.86 -4.00
N GLU A 84 -15.69 -13.66 -4.27
CA GLU A 84 -17.03 -13.50 -4.85
C GLU A 84 -17.20 -14.30 -6.16
N PRO A 85 -18.41 -14.79 -6.48
CA PRO A 85 -18.67 -15.65 -7.65
C PRO A 85 -18.12 -15.10 -8.97
N ASN A 86 -18.18 -13.79 -9.18
CA ASN A 86 -17.73 -13.13 -10.40
C ASN A 86 -16.21 -13.24 -10.63
N TYR A 87 -15.44 -13.51 -9.57
CA TYR A 87 -13.99 -13.68 -9.65
C TYR A 87 -13.54 -15.14 -9.73
N LYS A 88 -14.45 -16.11 -9.51
CA LYS A 88 -14.09 -17.54 -9.53
C LYS A 88 -13.51 -18.00 -10.87
N GLN A 89 -13.87 -17.36 -11.96
CA GLN A 89 -13.32 -17.63 -13.29
C GLN A 89 -11.81 -17.33 -13.42
N TYR A 90 -11.25 -16.55 -12.49
CA TYR A 90 -9.83 -16.19 -12.44
C TYR A 90 -9.05 -17.01 -11.39
N LEU A 91 -9.66 -18.05 -10.80
CA LEU A 91 -8.97 -18.94 -9.88
C LEU A 91 -8.05 -19.88 -10.64
N ASP A 92 -6.75 -19.77 -10.38
CA ASP A 92 -5.78 -20.78 -10.80
C ASP A 92 -5.82 -22.04 -9.91
N TYR A 93 -6.27 -21.88 -8.66
CA TYR A 93 -6.35 -22.94 -7.64
C TYR A 93 -7.74 -22.93 -7.00
N ILE A 94 -8.34 -24.12 -6.89
CA ILE A 94 -9.75 -24.27 -6.50
C ILE A 94 -10.00 -24.24 -4.99
N ASP A 95 -8.97 -24.52 -4.19
CA ASP A 95 -9.04 -24.59 -2.73
C ASP A 95 -7.69 -24.21 -2.09
N ILE A 96 -7.67 -24.17 -0.75
CA ILE A 96 -6.50 -23.76 0.03
C ILE A 96 -5.41 -24.83 -0.02
N ASP A 97 -5.76 -26.11 -0.01
CA ASP A 97 -4.79 -27.22 -0.02
C ASP A 97 -3.96 -27.21 -1.31
N ALA A 98 -4.59 -26.92 -2.45
CA ALA A 98 -3.90 -26.77 -3.72
C ALA A 98 -2.92 -25.57 -3.72
N ILE A 99 -3.27 -24.47 -3.04
CA ILE A 99 -2.38 -23.31 -2.88
C ILE A 99 -1.18 -23.68 -1.99
N VAL A 100 -1.41 -24.36 -0.86
CA VAL A 100 -0.34 -24.80 0.05
C VAL A 100 0.63 -25.72 -0.67
N ALA A 101 0.12 -26.73 -1.38
CA ALA A 101 0.94 -27.66 -2.16
C ALA A 101 1.77 -26.95 -3.25
N GLU A 102 1.29 -25.82 -3.78
CA GLU A 102 2.06 -25.02 -4.72
C GLU A 102 3.13 -24.18 -4.02
N ILE A 103 2.83 -23.58 -2.87
CA ILE A 103 3.81 -22.84 -2.06
C ILE A 103 5.01 -23.75 -1.73
N ASP A 104 4.75 -25.00 -1.31
CA ASP A 104 5.79 -25.99 -0.94
C ASP A 104 6.72 -26.36 -2.11
N LYS A 105 6.22 -26.29 -3.35
CA LYS A 105 7.07 -26.51 -4.54
C LYS A 105 7.95 -25.31 -4.85
N ILE A 106 7.47 -24.10 -4.58
CA ILE A 106 8.09 -22.85 -5.02
C ILE A 106 9.09 -22.32 -3.98
N PHE A 107 8.81 -22.52 -2.69
CA PHE A 107 9.55 -21.94 -1.58
C PHE A 107 10.01 -23.00 -0.58
N ALA A 108 11.17 -22.76 0.01
CA ALA A 108 11.56 -23.41 1.25
C ALA A 108 11.06 -22.59 2.43
N MET A 109 10.72 -23.28 3.53
CA MET A 109 10.33 -22.63 4.78
C MET A 109 11.52 -21.94 5.45
N PRO A 110 11.30 -20.85 6.22
CA PRO A 110 10.00 -20.22 6.48
C PRO A 110 9.54 -19.28 5.35
N VAL A 111 8.23 -19.08 5.25
CA VAL A 111 7.61 -18.13 4.30
C VAL A 111 6.81 -17.04 5.02
N ILE A 112 6.62 -15.90 4.36
CA ILE A 112 5.74 -14.83 4.84
C ILE A 112 4.49 -14.79 3.97
N ILE A 113 3.33 -15.03 4.58
CA ILE A 113 2.03 -14.89 3.94
C ILE A 113 1.45 -13.53 4.31
N LYS A 114 0.99 -12.77 3.31
CA LYS A 114 0.42 -11.44 3.54
C LYS A 114 -0.71 -11.13 2.58
N SER A 115 -1.71 -10.40 3.04
CA SER A 115 -2.72 -9.82 2.15
C SER A 115 -2.07 -8.87 1.14
N ASN A 116 -2.59 -8.88 -0.08
CA ASN A 116 -2.03 -8.09 -1.18
C ASN A 116 -2.07 -6.58 -0.87
N GLN A 117 -3.18 -6.13 -0.29
CA GLN A 117 -3.38 -4.77 0.22
C GLN A 117 -3.53 -4.77 1.73
N GLY A 118 -3.37 -3.60 2.36
CA GLY A 118 -3.46 -3.42 3.81
C GLY A 118 -2.28 -2.66 4.39
N TYR A 119 -2.41 -2.27 5.66
CA TYR A 119 -1.47 -1.37 6.35
C TYR A 119 -1.01 -1.96 7.68
N ALA A 120 0.07 -1.40 8.22
CA ALA A 120 0.57 -1.67 9.57
C ALA A 120 0.88 -3.15 9.90
N GLY A 121 1.17 -3.97 8.88
CA GLY A 121 1.47 -5.39 9.09
C GLY A 121 0.26 -6.25 9.48
N ASN A 122 -0.97 -5.72 9.37
CA ASN A 122 -2.17 -6.51 9.59
C ASN A 122 -2.26 -7.64 8.56
N ASN A 123 -2.67 -8.82 9.01
CA ASN A 123 -2.74 -10.04 8.20
C ASN A 123 -1.42 -10.38 7.50
N VAL A 124 -0.31 -10.22 8.22
CA VAL A 124 1.01 -10.71 7.84
C VAL A 124 1.38 -11.82 8.81
N PHE A 125 1.65 -13.00 8.27
CA PHE A 125 1.94 -14.22 9.01
C PHE A 125 3.33 -14.70 8.65
N PHE A 126 4.08 -15.11 9.66
CA PHE A 126 5.35 -15.79 9.50
C PHE A 126 5.14 -17.28 9.73
N CYS A 127 5.21 -18.06 8.67
CA CYS A 127 4.92 -19.49 8.67
C CYS A 127 6.24 -20.26 8.67
N GLN A 128 6.43 -21.15 9.65
CA GLN A 128 7.66 -21.92 9.83
C GLN A 128 7.50 -23.40 9.47
N ASP A 129 6.26 -23.88 9.47
CA ASP A 129 5.78 -25.21 9.16
C ASP A 129 4.50 -25.17 8.32
#